data_AF-A0A6V8LPW3-F1
#
_entry.id   AF-A0A6V8LPW3-F1
#
_cell.length_a   1.000
_cell.length_b   1.000
_cell.length_c   1.000
_cell.angle_alpha   90.00
_cell.angle_beta   90.00
_cell.angle_gamma   90.00
#
_symmetry.space_group_name_H-M   'P 1'
#
loop_
_entity.id
_entity.type
_entity.pdbx_description
1 polymer ?
#
loop_
_entity_poly.entity_id
_entity_poly.type
_entity_poly.pdbx_seq_one_letter_code
_entity_poly.pdbx_strand_id
1 'polypeptide(L)'
;MAGSPNQAGQRKFAGFAASVEGQTIGMNGDKEGNLVRLPVNTEVKMSDVRTDTRWQVFADVYTNSGKLAPRVPNWTPFRQTAADSFNSIVSNCSADPKAELTKLSDTFKQELEKQGVLG
;
A
#
# COMPACT_ATOMS: atom_id res chain seq x y z
N MET A 1 -12.67 18.37 0.60
CA MET A 1 -12.74 17.29 -0.40
C MET A 1 -14.03 17.44 -1.18
N ALA A 2 -14.11 16.91 -2.40
CA ALA A 2 -15.33 17.03 -3.20
C ALA A 2 -16.54 16.45 -2.43
N GLY A 3 -17.66 17.17 -2.43
CA GLY A 3 -18.92 16.71 -1.82
C GLY A 3 -19.13 17.01 -0.32
N SER A 4 -18.17 17.60 0.41
CA SER A 4 -18.38 17.96 1.82
C SER A 4 -18.93 19.37 2.01
N PRO A 5 -19.91 19.57 2.92
CA PRO A 5 -20.37 20.91 3.31
C PRO A 5 -19.36 21.66 4.21
N ASN A 6 -18.38 20.98 4.80
CA ASN A 6 -17.35 21.60 5.65
C ASN A 6 -15.93 21.26 5.18
N GLN A 7 -15.59 21.69 3.98
CA GLN A 7 -14.27 21.42 3.41
C GLN A 7 -13.12 22.05 4.20
N ALA A 8 -13.36 23.20 4.84
CA ALA A 8 -12.34 23.89 5.65
C ALA A 8 -11.99 23.07 6.90
N GLY A 9 -13.01 22.58 7.63
CA GLY A 9 -12.81 21.68 8.77
C GLY A 9 -12.12 20.39 8.36
N GLN A 10 -12.50 19.79 7.22
CA GLN A 10 -11.83 18.59 6.70
C GLN A 10 -10.34 18.82 6.42
N ARG A 11 -9.97 19.95 5.81
CA ARG A 11 -8.56 20.27 5.55
C ARG A 11 -7.78 20.46 6.84
N LYS A 12 -8.36 21.16 7.83
CA LYS A 12 -7.73 21.32 9.16
C LYS A 12 -7.53 19.98 9.85
N PHE A 13 -8.54 19.12 9.85
CA PHE A 13 -8.44 17.79 10.45
C PHE A 13 -7.41 16.91 9.73
N ALA A 14 -7.37 16.91 8.40
CA ALA A 14 -6.35 16.18 7.64
C ALA A 14 -4.93 16.66 7.97
N GLY A 15 -4.74 17.98 8.12
CA GLY A 15 -3.48 18.55 8.57
C GLY A 15 -3.08 18.11 9.98
N PHE A 16 -4.02 18.12 10.92
CA PHE A 16 -3.79 17.58 12.27
C PHE A 16 -3.46 16.08 12.24
N ALA A 17 -4.24 15.28 11.51
CA ALA A 17 -4.04 13.84 11.43
C ALA A 17 -2.66 13.47 10.85
N ALA A 18 -2.08 14.32 9.99
CA ALA A 18 -0.73 14.15 9.43
C ALA A 18 0.39 14.81 10.26
N SER A 19 0.08 15.52 11.36
CA SER A 19 1.09 16.11 12.24
C SER A 19 1.80 15.04 13.07
N VAL A 20 2.92 15.41 13.71
CA VAL A 20 3.62 14.53 14.66
C VAL A 20 2.66 14.06 15.75
N GLU A 21 1.93 14.99 16.38
CA GLU A 21 0.95 14.69 17.43
C GLU A 21 -0.15 13.74 16.93
N GLY A 22 -0.78 14.05 15.79
CA GLY A 22 -1.87 13.23 15.25
C GLY A 22 -1.42 11.82 14.86
N GLN A 23 -0.22 11.70 14.28
CA GLN A 23 0.37 10.41 13.94
C GLN A 23 0.74 9.62 15.20
N THR A 24 1.38 10.23 16.20
CA THR A 24 1.70 9.57 17.48
C THR A 24 0.44 9.08 18.19
N ILE A 25 -0.63 9.88 18.25
CA ILE A 25 -1.93 9.45 18.78
C ILE A 25 -2.47 8.26 17.98
N GLY A 26 -2.48 8.36 16.65
CA GLY A 26 -2.99 7.31 15.78
C GLY A 26 -2.19 6.01 15.86
N MET A 27 -0.90 6.09 16.19
CA MET A 27 -0.03 4.93 16.40
C MET A 27 -0.39 4.19 17.68
N ASN A 28 -0.85 4.87 18.73
CA ASN A 28 -1.32 4.28 19.99
C ASN A 28 -0.33 3.30 20.66
N GLY A 29 0.98 3.49 20.45
CA GLY A 29 2.01 2.53 20.85
C GLY A 29 1.68 1.11 20.40
N ASP A 30 2.11 0.09 21.17
CA ASP A 30 1.90 -1.32 20.83
C ASP A 30 0.53 -1.89 21.24
N LYS A 31 -0.45 -1.02 21.48
CA LYS A 31 -1.81 -1.43 21.80
C LYS A 31 -2.55 -1.86 20.53
N GLU A 32 -3.47 -2.80 20.71
CA GLU A 32 -4.41 -3.21 19.67
C GLU A 32 -5.27 -2.03 19.17
N GLY A 33 -5.69 -2.11 17.90
CA GLY A 33 -6.58 -1.11 17.29
C GLY A 33 -5.89 0.19 16.87
N ASN A 34 -4.57 0.18 16.69
CA ASN A 34 -3.84 1.33 16.14
C ASN A 34 -4.31 1.67 14.71
N LEU A 35 -4.56 2.95 14.46
CA LEU A 35 -4.96 3.45 13.14
C LEU A 35 -3.74 3.66 12.25
N VAL A 36 -2.64 4.13 12.84
CA VAL A 36 -1.38 4.37 12.15
C VAL A 36 -0.42 3.22 12.45
N ARG A 37 -0.09 2.47 11.41
CA ARG A 37 0.90 1.38 11.46
C ARG A 37 2.30 1.91 11.19
N LEU A 38 2.45 2.63 10.08
CA LEU A 38 3.67 3.35 9.70
C LEU A 38 3.30 4.84 9.56
N PRO A 39 4.04 5.76 10.21
CA PRO A 39 3.73 7.17 10.14
C PRO A 39 4.05 7.72 8.75
N VAL A 40 3.17 8.58 8.23
CA VAL A 40 3.43 9.32 6.99
C VAL A 40 4.28 10.57 7.23
N ASN A 41 4.34 11.01 8.49
CA ASN A 41 5.20 12.11 8.91
C ASN A 41 6.58 11.56 9.29
N THR A 42 7.61 12.03 8.59
CA THR A 42 8.99 11.52 8.72
C THR A 42 9.69 11.92 10.01
N GLU A 43 9.12 12.85 10.79
CA GLU A 43 9.67 13.24 12.10
C GLU A 43 9.27 12.27 13.21
N VAL A 44 8.24 11.44 12.98
CA VAL A 44 7.80 10.42 13.94
C VAL A 44 8.68 9.18 13.82
N LYS A 45 9.51 8.92 14.83
CA LYS A 45 10.32 7.71 14.88
C LYS A 45 9.52 6.58 15.52
N MET A 46 9.59 5.40 14.92
CA MET A 46 8.92 4.21 15.44
C MET A 46 9.33 3.90 16.88
N SER A 47 10.63 4.00 17.16
CA SER A 47 11.24 3.76 18.49
C SER A 47 10.72 4.67 19.59
N ASP A 48 10.25 5.86 19.23
CA ASP A 48 9.80 6.86 20.21
C ASP A 48 8.36 6.60 20.66
N VAL A 49 7.61 5.78 19.89
CA VAL A 49 6.20 5.49 20.13
C VAL A 49 5.95 4.01 20.46
N ARG A 50 6.79 3.11 19.94
CA ARG A 50 6.63 1.65 20.07
C ARG A 50 7.86 1.02 20.69
N THR A 51 7.64 0.05 21.59
CA THR A 51 8.69 -0.74 22.22
C THR A 51 8.95 -2.05 21.48
N ASP A 52 7.97 -2.56 20.72
CA ASP A 52 8.17 -3.73 19.86
C ASP A 52 9.03 -3.38 18.64
N THR A 53 10.28 -3.83 18.72
CA THR A 53 11.32 -3.62 17.69
C THR A 53 10.96 -4.14 16.30
N ARG A 54 10.00 -5.07 16.17
CA ARG A 54 9.57 -5.58 14.85
C ARG A 54 8.96 -4.48 13.98
N TRP A 55 8.36 -3.47 14.59
CA TRP A 55 7.83 -2.31 13.87
C TRP A 55 8.89 -1.52 13.11
N GLN A 56 10.12 -1.47 13.63
CA GLN A 56 11.23 -0.85 12.92
C GLN A 56 11.57 -1.64 11.64
N VAL A 57 11.57 -2.97 11.71
CA VAL A 57 11.78 -3.83 10.53
C VAL A 57 10.75 -3.55 9.44
N PHE A 58 9.47 -3.41 9.80
CA PHE A 58 8.42 -3.04 8.83
C PHE A 58 8.66 -1.66 8.20
N ALA A 59 9.06 -0.67 9.00
CA ALA A 59 9.36 0.67 8.52
C ALA A 59 10.56 0.68 7.56
N ASP A 60 11.61 -0.07 7.89
CA ASP A 60 12.82 -0.18 7.07
C ASP A 60 12.53 -0.88 5.74
N VAL A 61 11.79 -2.00 5.77
CA VAL A 61 11.41 -2.72 4.54
C VAL A 61 10.52 -1.84 3.67
N TYR A 62 9.55 -1.15 4.25
CA TYR A 62 8.68 -0.23 3.49
C TYR A 62 9.49 0.90 2.83
N THR A 63 10.41 1.51 3.58
CA THR A 63 11.21 2.64 3.09
C THR A 63 12.20 2.22 2.01
N ASN A 64 12.89 1.10 2.21
CA ASN A 64 14.00 0.68 1.35
C ASN A 64 13.55 -0.14 0.14
N SER A 65 12.48 -0.93 0.29
CA SER A 65 12.02 -1.88 -0.73
C SER A 65 10.65 -1.55 -1.29
N GLY A 66 9.90 -0.64 -0.66
CA GLY A 66 8.59 -0.23 -1.12
C GLY A 66 8.63 0.39 -2.51
N LYS A 67 7.66 0.03 -3.34
CA LYS A 67 7.42 0.65 -4.64
C LYS A 67 5.98 1.15 -4.67
N LEU A 68 5.81 2.39 -5.12
CA LEU A 68 4.47 2.91 -5.36
C LEU A 68 3.86 2.14 -6.54
N ALA A 69 2.70 1.55 -6.28
CA ALA A 69 1.88 1.00 -7.35
C ALA A 69 1.40 2.14 -8.27
N PRO A 70 1.31 1.93 -9.59
CA PRO A 70 0.80 2.94 -10.50
C PRO A 70 -0.65 3.29 -10.14
N ARG A 71 -1.04 4.55 -10.36
CA ARG A 71 -2.43 4.98 -10.21
C ARG A 71 -3.21 4.51 -11.42
N VAL A 72 -3.92 3.39 -11.28
CA VAL A 72 -4.80 2.84 -12.32
C VAL A 72 -6.28 3.13 -11.98
N PRO A 73 -7.13 3.47 -12.96
CA PRO A 73 -8.57 3.64 -12.76
C PRO A 73 -9.28 2.40 -12.20
N ASN A 74 -8.89 1.19 -12.63
CA ASN A 74 -9.53 -0.05 -12.24
C ASN A 74 -8.49 -1.12 -11.85
N TRP A 75 -8.44 -1.44 -10.55
CA TRP A 75 -7.53 -2.45 -10.00
C TRP A 75 -8.02 -3.89 -10.15
N THR A 76 -9.31 -4.11 -10.40
CA THR A 76 -9.91 -5.45 -10.47
C THR A 76 -9.21 -6.39 -11.46
N PRO A 77 -8.95 -6.02 -12.72
CA PRO A 77 -8.32 -6.94 -13.68
C PRO A 77 -6.92 -7.38 -13.23
N PHE A 78 -6.10 -6.45 -12.73
CA PHE A 78 -4.77 -6.78 -12.20
C PHE A 78 -4.84 -7.79 -11.04
N ARG A 79 -5.76 -7.58 -10.09
CA ARG A 79 -5.91 -8.47 -8.94
C ARG A 79 -6.43 -9.84 -9.34
N GLN A 80 -7.42 -9.89 -10.23
CA GLN A 80 -8.02 -11.14 -10.69
C GLN A 80 -7.02 -11.99 -11.46
N THR A 81 -6.37 -11.41 -12.48
CA THR A 81 -5.40 -12.15 -13.29
C THR A 81 -4.19 -12.59 -12.47
N ALA A 82 -3.70 -11.77 -11.53
CA ALA A 82 -2.65 -12.19 -10.61
C ALA A 82 -3.06 -13.41 -9.78
N ALA A 83 -4.26 -13.36 -9.18
CA ALA A 83 -4.77 -14.45 -8.36
C ALA A 83 -4.91 -15.74 -9.18
N ASP A 84 -5.49 -15.65 -10.37
CA ASP A 84 -5.68 -16.81 -11.26
C ASP A 84 -4.33 -17.40 -11.71
N SER A 85 -3.38 -16.56 -12.12
CA SER A 85 -2.03 -17.00 -12.50
C SER A 85 -1.28 -17.67 -11.34
N PHE A 86 -1.28 -17.06 -10.14
CA PHE A 86 -0.62 -17.66 -8.99
C PHE A 86 -1.27 -18.98 -8.57
N ASN A 87 -2.61 -19.04 -8.54
CA ASN A 87 -3.35 -20.26 -8.24
C ASN A 87 -3.04 -21.36 -9.25
N SER A 88 -2.96 -21.03 -10.54
CA SER A 88 -2.58 -21.98 -11.58
C SER A 88 -1.15 -22.51 -11.41
N ILE A 89 -0.19 -21.65 -11.04
CA ILE A 89 1.20 -22.06 -10.80
C ILE A 89 1.28 -23.00 -9.60
N VAL A 90 0.68 -22.64 -8.46
CA VAL A 90 0.81 -23.44 -7.22
C VAL A 90 0.02 -24.74 -7.23
N SER A 91 -1.03 -24.84 -8.06
CA SER A 91 -1.85 -26.05 -8.17
C SER A 91 -1.33 -27.07 -9.20
N ASN A 92 -0.32 -26.73 -10.00
CA ASN A 92 0.23 -27.59 -11.05
C ASN A 92 1.75 -27.77 -10.87
N CYS A 93 2.17 -28.93 -10.36
CA CYS A 93 3.59 -29.26 -10.16
C CYS A 93 4.42 -29.27 -11.45
N SER A 94 3.78 -29.35 -12.62
CA SER A 94 4.43 -29.31 -13.94
C SER A 94 4.40 -27.92 -14.59
N ALA A 95 3.88 -26.91 -13.89
CA ALA A 95 3.86 -25.54 -14.41
C ALA A 95 5.29 -25.02 -14.64
N ASP A 96 5.46 -24.17 -15.64
CA ASP A 96 6.65 -23.33 -15.79
C ASP A 96 6.35 -21.94 -15.21
N PRO A 97 6.83 -21.63 -13.98
CA PRO A 97 6.52 -20.35 -13.35
C PRO A 97 7.04 -19.17 -14.16
N LYS A 98 8.17 -19.31 -14.87
CA LYS A 98 8.75 -18.20 -15.64
C LYS A 98 7.87 -17.87 -16.84
N ALA A 99 7.39 -18.89 -17.55
CA ALA A 99 6.49 -18.70 -18.68
C ALA A 99 5.16 -18.05 -18.23
N GLU A 100 4.55 -18.57 -17.17
CA GLU A 100 3.28 -18.05 -16.64
C GLU A 100 3.41 -16.60 -16.14
N LEU A 101 4.50 -16.27 -15.43
CA LEU A 101 4.76 -14.90 -14.98
C LEU A 101 5.07 -13.93 -16.13
N THR A 102 5.70 -14.42 -17.21
CA THR A 102 5.91 -13.62 -18.43
C THR A 102 4.57 -13.27 -19.07
N LYS A 103 3.68 -14.26 -19.22
CA LYS A 103 2.32 -14.06 -19.73
C LYS A 103 1.50 -13.11 -18.85
N LEU A 104 1.61 -13.23 -17.53
CA LEU A 104 0.98 -12.30 -16.58
C LEU A 104 1.50 -10.87 -16.78
N SER A 105 2.81 -10.69 -16.94
CA SER A 105 3.43 -9.39 -17.22
C SER A 105 2.90 -8.77 -18.51
N ASP A 106 2.77 -9.55 -19.59
CA ASP A 106 2.20 -9.07 -20.85
C ASP A 106 0.73 -8.67 -20.69
N THR A 107 -0.03 -9.43 -19.90
CA THR A 107 -1.44 -9.11 -19.60
C THR A 107 -1.55 -7.81 -18.81
N PHE A 108 -0.66 -7.58 -17.84
CA PHE A 108 -0.61 -6.31 -17.11
C PHE A 108 -0.27 -5.14 -18.01
N LYS A 109 0.69 -5.31 -18.93
CA LYS A 109 1.03 -4.26 -19.89
C LYS A 109 -0.16 -3.87 -20.76
N GLN A 110 -0.90 -4.87 -21.27
CA GLN A 110 -2.11 -4.64 -22.06
C GLN A 110 -3.20 -3.93 -21.25
N GLU A 111 -3.39 -4.29 -19.99
CA GLU A 111 -4.41 -3.64 -19.15
C GLU A 111 -4.00 -2.20 -18.77
N LEU A 112 -2.71 -1.94 -18.51
CA LEU A 112 -2.19 -0.58 -18.32
C LEU A 112 -2.42 0.28 -19.57
N GLU A 113 -2.17 -0.27 -20.76
CA GLU A 113 -2.40 0.42 -22.03
C GLU A 113 -3.88 0.73 -22.24
N LYS A 114 -4.74 -0.27 -22.02
CA LYS A 114 -6.21 -0.13 -22.11
C LYS A 114 -6.76 0.92 -21.14
N GLN A 115 -6.18 1.04 -19.96
CA GLN A 115 -6.56 2.04 -18.97
C GLN A 115 -5.90 3.42 -19.21
N GLY A 116 -5.07 3.57 -20.24
CA GLY A 116 -4.43 4.83 -20.61
C GLY A 116 -3.36 5.28 -19.60
N VAL A 117 -2.76 4.35 -18.86
CA VAL A 117 -1.78 4.63 -17.80
C VAL A 117 -0.47 3.88 -17.99
N LEU A 118 -0.28 3.26 -19.16
CA LEU A 118 1.02 2.73 -19.57
C LEU A 118 1.96 3.90 -19.88
N GLY A 119 3.07 3.97 -19.15
CA GLY A 119 4.13 4.96 -19.32
C GLY A 119 5.25 4.49 -20.24
#